data_AF-A0A838TSV5-F1
#
_entry.id   AF-A0A838TSV5-F1
#
_cell.length_a   1.000
_cell.length_b   1.000
_cell.length_c   1.000
_cell.angle_alpha   90.00
_cell.angle_beta   90.00
_cell.angle_gamma   90.00
#
_symmetry.space_group_name_H-M   'P 1'
#
loop_
_entity.id
_entity.type
_entity.pdbx_description
1 polymer ?
#
loop_
_entity_poly.entity_id
_entity_poly.type
_entity_poly.pdbx_seq_one_letter_code
_entity_poly.pdbx_strand_id
1 'polypeptide(L)'
;MPREREHNRYSTQNKIFTLTDAPFGPDEVTLVTGYYDLLHSGHVGFLEECKQIGDPLTVGVRAKAKSGKPGRPIVPDDARLRVVAGLACVDHAFLDEHGYSKVLLDTLQPKTIILSSGEAASAEKTAEIIFLRTQYPDLNITELPRHTDEISTSQIVEWIHNPEDVSEKEIIRTEEIEGALIDYAQQSNAAMKSAAFIIGEGGVVLAKGVNYHPEFSGTVIYFNTATLEYKESKPRPMHAEFDAMLKLEDKGIDAASPHTLHCLHMPCAGCAEVISRKGFKKVVYYNGFDNNYGELILRRNNIELINGNSSEKTT
;
A
#
# COMPACT_ATOMS: atom_id res chain seq x y z
N MET A 1 -51.09 14.82 0.02
CA MET A 1 -50.24 14.69 1.22
C MET A 1 -48.89 14.17 0.77
N PRO A 2 -47.82 15.00 0.69
CA PRO A 2 -46.50 14.46 0.46
C PRO A 2 -46.08 13.69 1.71
N ARG A 3 -45.61 12.45 1.53
CA ARG A 3 -45.02 11.62 2.59
C ARG A 3 -43.82 12.39 3.16
N GLU A 4 -43.82 12.63 4.47
CA GLU A 4 -42.61 13.04 5.19
C GLU A 4 -41.50 12.04 4.83
N ARG A 5 -40.48 12.52 4.14
CA ARG A 5 -39.24 11.76 3.98
C ARG A 5 -38.51 11.92 5.32
N GLU A 6 -38.49 10.87 6.15
CA GLU A 6 -37.53 10.75 7.26
C GLU A 6 -36.11 10.83 6.67
N HIS A 7 -35.58 12.05 6.52
CA HIS A 7 -34.18 12.29 6.26
C HIS A 7 -33.48 12.39 7.62
N ASN A 8 -32.73 11.36 7.98
CA ASN A 8 -31.26 11.45 8.11
C ASN A 8 -30.69 10.36 9.05
N ARG A 9 -30.65 9.10 8.61
CA ARG A 9 -29.93 8.01 9.33
C ARG A 9 -28.40 8.14 9.28
N TYR A 10 -27.88 9.15 8.60
CA TYR A 10 -26.45 9.40 8.39
C TYR A 10 -26.00 10.76 8.95
N SER A 11 -26.75 11.34 9.90
CA SER A 11 -26.31 12.59 10.54
C SER A 11 -25.02 12.33 11.31
N THR A 12 -23.90 12.85 10.81
CA THR A 12 -22.60 12.82 11.51
C THR A 12 -22.70 13.38 12.92
N GLN A 13 -23.68 14.27 13.18
CA GLN A 13 -23.91 14.87 14.49
C GLN A 13 -24.29 13.85 15.56
N ASN A 14 -24.90 12.72 15.21
CA ASN A 14 -25.30 11.70 16.19
C ASN A 14 -24.15 10.75 16.57
N LYS A 15 -23.03 10.83 15.85
CA LYS A 15 -21.83 10.00 16.09
C LYS A 15 -20.73 10.78 16.80
N ILE A 16 -20.78 12.11 16.77
CA ILE A 16 -19.75 12.96 17.37
C ILE A 16 -20.08 13.22 18.83
N PHE A 17 -19.08 13.01 19.70
CA PHE A 17 -19.15 13.30 21.12
C PHE A 17 -17.86 13.98 21.59
N THR A 18 -17.86 14.48 22.82
CA THR A 18 -16.71 15.00 23.57
C THR A 18 -16.25 13.97 24.60
N LEU A 19 -14.99 14.02 25.01
CA LEU A 19 -14.47 13.03 25.98
C LEU A 19 -15.29 12.94 27.29
N THR A 20 -15.95 14.04 27.68
CA THR A 20 -16.77 14.12 28.90
C THR A 20 -18.22 13.64 28.76
N ASP A 21 -18.72 13.39 27.54
CA ASP A 21 -20.09 12.95 27.27
C ASP A 21 -20.12 11.68 26.39
N ALA A 22 -19.19 10.76 26.67
CA ALA A 22 -19.14 9.45 26.02
C ALA A 22 -20.51 8.73 26.11
N PRO A 23 -21.09 8.28 24.97
CA PRO A 23 -22.43 7.70 24.93
C PRO A 23 -22.47 6.22 25.35
N PHE A 24 -21.42 5.71 25.98
CA PHE A 24 -21.21 4.31 26.29
C PHE A 24 -20.56 4.15 27.68
N GLY A 25 -20.72 2.97 28.26
CA GLY A 25 -20.12 2.58 29.53
C GLY A 25 -18.67 2.11 29.41
N PRO A 26 -18.02 1.84 30.55
CA PRO A 26 -16.69 1.26 30.57
C PRO A 26 -16.69 -0.16 29.98
N ASP A 27 -15.59 -0.53 29.32
CA ASP A 27 -15.38 -1.81 28.65
C ASP A 27 -16.40 -2.15 27.53
N GLU A 28 -17.13 -1.16 27.04
CA GLU A 28 -18.10 -1.36 25.96
C GLU A 28 -17.52 -1.11 24.57
N VAL A 29 -16.38 -0.41 24.46
CA VAL A 29 -15.91 0.13 23.18
C VAL A 29 -14.56 -0.39 22.71
N THR A 30 -14.41 -0.38 21.39
CA THR A 30 -13.13 -0.54 20.71
C THR A 30 -12.63 0.82 20.25
N LEU A 31 -11.40 1.17 20.65
CA LEU A 31 -10.83 2.48 20.42
C LEU A 31 -9.67 2.42 19.43
N VAL A 32 -9.71 3.32 18.46
CA VAL A 32 -8.58 3.61 17.56
C VAL A 32 -8.35 5.12 17.48
N THR A 33 -7.10 5.55 17.45
CA THR A 33 -6.76 6.98 17.32
C THR A 33 -5.85 7.24 16.13
N GLY A 34 -6.01 8.39 15.48
CA GLY A 34 -5.22 8.74 14.31
C GLY A 34 -5.40 10.19 13.86
N TYR A 35 -4.51 10.66 12.98
CA TYR A 35 -4.60 12.03 12.45
C TYR A 35 -5.57 12.17 11.27
N TYR A 36 -5.87 11.14 10.49
CA TYR A 36 -6.89 11.19 9.40
C TYR A 36 -6.89 12.51 8.58
N ASP A 37 -5.71 12.96 8.16
CA ASP A 37 -5.49 14.30 7.61
C ASP A 37 -6.11 14.47 6.21
N LEU A 38 -5.51 13.83 5.20
CA LEU A 38 -6.20 13.57 3.93
C LEU A 38 -6.66 12.12 3.97
N LEU A 39 -7.97 11.92 4.08
CA LEU A 39 -8.59 10.61 4.06
C LEU A 39 -8.41 9.97 2.67
N HIS A 40 -8.14 8.68 2.65
CA HIS A 40 -7.93 7.88 1.44
C HIS A 40 -8.37 6.44 1.71
N SER A 41 -8.38 5.60 0.68
CA SER A 41 -8.85 4.20 0.78
C SER A 41 -8.17 3.45 1.95
N GLY A 42 -6.87 3.64 2.15
CA GLY A 42 -6.15 2.91 3.21
C GLY A 42 -6.62 3.24 4.63
N HIS A 43 -7.18 4.43 4.87
CA HIS A 43 -7.83 4.74 6.15
C HIS A 43 -9.22 4.08 6.25
N VAL A 44 -9.96 4.01 5.14
CA VAL A 44 -11.28 3.40 5.09
C VAL A 44 -11.17 1.90 5.36
N GLY A 45 -10.32 1.18 4.60
CA GLY A 45 -10.09 -0.25 4.78
C GLY A 45 -9.63 -0.59 6.20
N PHE A 46 -8.66 0.17 6.73
CA PHE A 46 -8.18 0.00 8.10
C PHE A 46 -9.30 0.17 9.15
N LEU A 47 -10.16 1.18 9.02
CA LEU A 47 -11.28 1.39 9.95
C LEU A 47 -12.38 0.33 9.78
N GLU A 48 -12.60 -0.19 8.58
CA GLU A 48 -13.50 -1.31 8.32
C GLU A 48 -13.00 -2.59 8.99
N GLU A 49 -11.71 -2.90 8.94
CA GLU A 49 -11.11 -4.01 9.69
C GLU A 49 -11.21 -3.81 11.21
N CYS A 50 -10.97 -2.58 11.69
CA CYS A 50 -11.12 -2.26 13.11
C CYS A 50 -12.55 -2.57 13.61
N LYS A 51 -13.56 -2.23 12.81
CA LYS A 51 -14.97 -2.51 13.12
C LYS A 51 -15.29 -4.00 13.15
N GLN A 52 -14.58 -4.83 12.39
CA GLN A 52 -14.74 -6.28 12.44
C GLN A 52 -14.16 -6.89 13.73
N ILE A 53 -13.11 -6.28 14.28
CA ILE A 53 -12.48 -6.72 15.53
C ILE A 53 -13.35 -6.35 16.74
N GLY A 54 -13.99 -5.19 16.70
CA GLY A 54 -14.81 -4.75 17.81
C GLY A 54 -15.87 -3.72 17.45
N ASP A 55 -17.01 -3.88 18.13
CA ASP A 55 -18.25 -3.14 17.91
C ASP A 55 -18.84 -2.76 19.28
N PRO A 56 -19.13 -1.46 19.54
CA PRO A 56 -18.92 -0.30 18.68
C PRO A 56 -17.46 0.13 18.49
N LEU A 57 -17.17 0.67 17.30
CA LEU A 57 -15.92 1.31 16.93
C LEU A 57 -15.99 2.81 17.25
N THR A 58 -15.11 3.22 18.16
CA THR A 58 -14.90 4.62 18.55
C THR A 58 -13.57 5.12 17.99
N VAL A 59 -13.61 6.21 17.22
CA VAL A 59 -12.43 6.81 16.58
C VAL A 59 -12.06 8.15 17.21
N GLY A 60 -10.86 8.23 17.79
CA GLY A 60 -10.24 9.47 18.24
C GLY A 60 -9.49 10.16 17.11
N VAL A 61 -9.99 11.31 16.64
CA VAL A 61 -9.31 12.13 15.63
C VAL A 61 -8.32 13.05 16.35
N ARG A 62 -7.02 12.74 16.25
CA ARG A 62 -5.97 13.49 16.96
C ARG A 62 -5.96 14.96 16.54
N ALA A 63 -5.97 15.86 17.52
CA ALA A 63 -5.95 17.30 17.30
C ALA A 63 -4.65 17.76 16.60
N LYS A 64 -4.75 18.79 15.75
CA LYS A 64 -3.62 19.28 14.97
C LYS A 64 -2.44 19.74 15.84
N ALA A 65 -2.70 20.29 17.02
CA ALA A 65 -1.65 20.76 17.93
C ALA A 65 -0.62 19.68 18.34
N LYS A 66 -0.96 18.40 18.17
CA LYS A 66 -0.08 17.27 18.50
C LYS A 66 0.85 16.85 17.37
N SER A 67 0.68 17.39 16.17
CA SER A 67 1.43 16.94 15.01
C SER A 67 2.90 17.38 15.07
N GLY A 68 3.81 16.40 15.13
CA GLY A 68 5.25 16.66 14.98
C GLY A 68 5.72 16.93 13.55
N LYS A 69 4.81 16.98 12.56
CA LYS A 69 5.13 17.15 11.14
C LYS A 69 4.92 18.60 10.69
N PRO A 70 5.94 19.28 10.15
CA PRO A 70 5.77 20.62 9.59
C PRO A 70 4.65 20.66 8.54
N GLY A 71 3.74 21.63 8.65
CA GLY A 71 2.67 21.85 7.67
C GLY A 71 1.53 20.83 7.67
N ARG A 72 1.54 19.84 8.59
CA ARG A 72 0.48 18.82 8.69
C ARG A 72 -0.01 18.68 10.13
N PRO A 73 -1.30 18.36 10.39
CA PRO A 73 -2.40 18.24 9.44
C PRO A 73 -2.69 19.48 8.60
N ILE A 74 -3.02 19.26 7.33
CA ILE A 74 -3.46 20.28 6.37
C ILE A 74 -4.93 20.61 6.66
N VAL A 75 -5.76 19.58 6.85
CA VAL A 75 -7.20 19.73 7.05
C VAL A 75 -7.51 20.10 8.51
N PRO A 76 -8.36 21.12 8.77
CA PRO A 76 -8.78 21.51 10.12
C PRO A 76 -9.44 20.37 10.92
N ASP A 77 -9.35 20.47 12.25
CA ASP A 77 -9.78 19.44 13.20
C ASP A 77 -11.26 19.07 13.08
N ASP A 78 -12.14 20.08 12.95
CA ASP A 78 -13.58 19.91 12.80
C ASP A 78 -13.96 19.23 11.48
N ALA A 79 -13.26 19.59 10.39
CA ALA A 79 -13.46 18.98 9.09
C ALA A 79 -13.03 17.50 9.08
N ARG A 80 -11.86 17.17 9.65
CA ARG A 80 -11.40 15.78 9.79
C ARG A 80 -12.36 14.95 10.63
N LEU A 81 -12.76 15.49 11.80
CA LEU A 81 -13.70 14.83 12.70
C LEU A 81 -15.02 14.51 12.00
N ARG A 82 -15.57 15.48 11.25
CA ARG A 82 -16.84 15.31 10.54
C ARG A 82 -16.75 14.28 9.42
N VAL A 83 -15.64 14.25 8.69
CA VAL A 83 -15.41 13.27 7.62
C VAL A 83 -15.31 11.85 8.20
N VAL A 84 -14.51 11.68 9.27
CA VAL A 84 -14.36 10.38 9.94
C VAL A 84 -15.69 9.90 10.53
N ALA A 85 -16.43 10.78 11.21
CA ALA A 85 -17.77 10.45 11.72
C ALA A 85 -18.76 10.07 10.62
N GLY A 86 -18.54 10.51 9.38
CA GLY A 86 -19.37 10.16 8.22
C GLY A 86 -19.17 8.74 7.72
N LEU A 87 -18.09 8.05 8.12
CA LEU A 87 -17.82 6.70 7.65
C LEU A 87 -18.84 5.70 8.21
N ALA A 88 -19.24 4.74 7.39
CA ALA A 88 -20.26 3.76 7.74
C ALA A 88 -19.80 2.83 8.88
N CYS A 89 -18.51 2.48 8.91
CA CYS A 89 -17.89 1.62 9.91
C CYS A 89 -17.64 2.30 11.27
N VAL A 90 -17.78 3.63 11.37
CA VAL A 90 -17.51 4.39 12.59
C VAL A 90 -18.81 4.64 13.36
N ASP A 91 -18.91 4.15 14.60
CA ASP A 91 -20.10 4.36 15.44
C ASP A 91 -19.99 5.67 16.23
N HIS A 92 -18.81 5.94 16.78
CA HIS A 92 -18.54 7.14 17.55
C HIS A 92 -17.23 7.80 17.12
N ALA A 93 -17.18 9.12 17.13
CA ALA A 93 -15.97 9.88 16.86
C ALA A 93 -15.84 11.07 17.80
N PHE A 94 -14.62 11.40 18.20
CA PHE A 94 -14.34 12.57 19.03
C PHE A 94 -13.02 13.21 18.65
N LEU A 95 -12.84 14.48 19.03
CA LEU A 95 -11.55 15.16 18.90
C LEU A 95 -10.63 14.70 20.03
N ASP A 96 -9.54 14.04 19.70
CA ASP A 96 -8.56 13.54 20.66
C ASP A 96 -7.41 14.56 20.85
N GLU A 97 -7.44 15.27 21.98
CA GLU A 97 -6.38 16.21 22.39
C GLU A 97 -5.30 15.55 23.27
N HIS A 98 -5.53 14.31 23.69
CA HIS A 98 -4.80 13.67 24.78
C HIS A 98 -3.88 12.54 24.31
N GLY A 99 -4.17 11.91 23.16
CA GLY A 99 -3.58 10.63 22.77
C GLY A 99 -3.93 9.53 23.77
N TYR A 100 -3.20 8.41 23.70
CA TYR A 100 -3.32 7.29 24.65
C TYR A 100 -2.78 7.62 26.06
N SER A 101 -3.16 8.76 26.63
CA SER A 101 -2.80 9.18 27.98
C SER A 101 -3.75 8.60 29.03
N LYS A 102 -3.37 8.67 30.32
CA LYS A 102 -4.25 8.28 31.43
C LYS A 102 -5.59 9.00 31.41
N VAL A 103 -5.61 10.30 31.05
CA VAL A 103 -6.86 11.08 30.98
C VAL A 103 -7.85 10.44 30.00
N LEU A 104 -7.38 10.03 28.82
CA LEU A 104 -8.23 9.39 27.82
C LEU A 104 -8.68 8.00 28.27
N LEU A 105 -7.72 7.18 28.72
CA LEU A 105 -7.95 5.78 29.05
C LEU A 105 -8.80 5.60 30.31
N ASP A 106 -8.59 6.42 31.32
CA ASP A 106 -9.36 6.36 32.57
C ASP A 106 -10.79 6.91 32.38
N THR A 107 -10.99 7.79 31.37
CA THR A 107 -12.32 8.34 31.03
C THR A 107 -13.12 7.39 30.14
N LEU A 108 -12.52 6.87 29.06
CA LEU A 108 -13.24 6.01 28.10
C LEU A 108 -13.27 4.55 28.52
N GLN A 109 -12.28 4.09 29.29
CA GLN A 109 -12.09 2.70 29.73
C GLN A 109 -12.38 1.71 28.59
N PRO A 110 -11.67 1.80 27.45
CA PRO A 110 -11.96 0.96 26.30
C PRO A 110 -11.65 -0.50 26.62
N LYS A 111 -12.45 -1.43 26.10
CA LYS A 111 -12.16 -2.87 26.20
C LYS A 111 -11.01 -3.27 25.30
N THR A 112 -10.93 -2.66 24.13
CA THR A 112 -9.94 -2.98 23.11
C THR A 112 -9.35 -1.72 22.51
N ILE A 113 -8.03 -1.71 22.33
CA ILE A 113 -7.32 -0.69 21.55
C ILE A 113 -6.72 -1.33 20.33
N ILE A 114 -6.97 -0.74 19.17
CA ILE A 114 -6.37 -1.16 17.91
C ILE A 114 -5.32 -0.13 17.50
N LEU A 115 -4.12 -0.62 17.21
CA LEU A 115 -2.98 0.15 16.73
C LEU A 115 -2.66 -0.30 15.31
N SER A 116 -2.44 0.65 14.39
CA SER A 116 -1.82 0.31 13.11
C SER A 116 -0.37 -0.14 13.37
N SER A 117 0.16 -1.14 12.67
CA SER A 117 1.56 -1.54 12.64
C SER A 117 2.16 -1.22 11.26
N GLY A 118 3.42 -0.78 11.21
CA GLY A 118 4.08 -0.37 9.95
C GLY A 118 5.55 -0.04 10.18
N GLU A 119 6.38 -0.21 9.14
CA GLU A 119 7.84 -0.05 9.23
C GLU A 119 8.25 1.40 9.54
N ALA A 120 9.27 1.50 10.40
CA ALA A 120 9.60 2.63 11.27
C ALA A 120 8.48 2.95 12.29
N ALA A 121 8.32 2.09 13.29
CA ALA A 121 7.72 2.52 14.55
C ALA A 121 8.52 3.71 15.08
N SER A 122 7.99 4.92 14.86
CA SER A 122 8.54 6.15 15.44
C SER A 122 8.70 5.93 16.94
N ALA A 123 9.73 6.51 17.56
CA ALA A 123 9.98 6.37 18.99
C ALA A 123 8.72 6.66 19.84
N GLU A 124 7.87 7.59 19.40
CA GLU A 124 6.57 7.90 20.00
C GLU A 124 5.63 6.69 20.03
N LYS A 125 5.46 6.00 18.91
CA LYS A 125 4.58 4.82 18.78
C LYS A 125 5.08 3.65 19.63
N THR A 126 6.39 3.43 19.65
CA THR A 126 7.01 2.44 20.53
C THR A 126 6.77 2.78 22.00
N ALA A 127 6.91 4.06 22.37
CA ALA A 127 6.62 4.53 23.73
C ALA A 127 5.13 4.38 24.08
N GLU A 128 4.21 4.67 23.16
CA GLU A 128 2.76 4.45 23.33
C GLU A 128 2.46 2.97 23.60
N ILE A 129 3.00 2.05 22.80
CA ILE A 129 2.80 0.59 22.99
C ILE A 129 3.36 0.14 24.34
N ILE A 130 4.57 0.58 24.71
CA ILE A 130 5.18 0.23 26.00
C ILE A 130 4.34 0.78 27.15
N PHE A 131 3.90 2.03 27.06
CA PHE A 131 3.06 2.67 28.08
C PHE A 131 1.76 1.89 28.28
N LEU A 132 1.04 1.58 27.19
CA LEU A 132 -0.21 0.84 27.24
C LEU A 132 -0.03 -0.53 27.89
N ARG A 133 0.94 -1.33 27.41
CA ARG A 133 1.20 -2.68 27.93
C ARG A 133 1.68 -2.70 29.38
N THR A 134 2.37 -1.64 29.83
CA THR A 134 2.90 -1.55 31.20
C THR A 134 1.87 -1.03 32.19
N GLN A 135 1.09 -0.03 31.82
CA GLN A 135 0.14 0.64 32.72
C GLN A 135 -1.25 0.00 32.72
N TYR A 136 -1.61 -0.68 31.63
CA TYR A 136 -2.93 -1.30 31.45
C TYR A 136 -2.77 -2.75 30.95
N PRO A 137 -2.26 -3.67 31.81
CA PRO A 137 -1.95 -5.04 31.39
C PRO A 137 -3.17 -5.89 31.02
N ASP A 138 -4.34 -5.55 31.56
CA ASP A 138 -5.62 -6.24 31.29
C ASP A 138 -6.32 -5.74 30.01
N LEU A 139 -5.81 -4.66 29.41
CA LEU A 139 -6.38 -4.07 28.21
C LEU A 139 -6.02 -4.90 26.97
N ASN A 140 -7.03 -5.23 26.16
CA ASN A 140 -6.79 -5.94 24.91
C ASN A 140 -6.19 -4.99 23.85
N ILE A 141 -4.91 -5.16 23.52
CA ILE A 141 -4.20 -4.36 22.53
C ILE A 141 -3.95 -5.20 21.28
N THR A 142 -4.57 -4.81 20.16
CA THR A 142 -4.42 -5.48 18.87
C THR A 142 -3.63 -4.60 17.90
N GLU A 143 -2.67 -5.18 17.20
CA GLU A 143 -1.90 -4.49 16.16
C GLU A 143 -2.33 -5.00 14.79
N LEU A 144 -2.79 -4.10 13.92
CA LEU A 144 -3.19 -4.42 12.54
C LEU A 144 -2.16 -3.87 11.56
N PRO A 145 -1.68 -4.67 10.59
CA PRO A 145 -0.79 -4.16 9.56
C PRO A 145 -1.43 -2.98 8.85
N ARG A 146 -0.62 -1.98 8.51
CA ARG A 146 -1.04 -0.98 7.54
C ARG A 146 -1.34 -1.72 6.24
N HIS A 147 -2.42 -1.36 5.56
CA HIS A 147 -2.60 -1.72 4.16
C HIS A 147 -1.46 -1.04 3.37
N THR A 148 -0.33 -1.73 3.25
CA THR A 148 0.90 -1.25 2.58
C THR A 148 0.70 -1.07 1.08
N ASP A 149 -0.34 -1.70 0.56
CA ASP A 149 -0.70 -1.68 -0.85
C ASP A 149 -1.60 -0.47 -1.18
N GLU A 150 -1.86 0.41 -0.20
CA GLU A 150 -2.79 1.54 -0.34
C GLU A 150 -2.13 2.92 -0.15
N ILE A 151 -2.68 3.89 -0.89
CA ILE A 151 -2.22 5.29 -0.98
C ILE A 151 -1.98 5.87 0.41
N SER A 152 -0.88 6.59 0.63
CA SER A 152 -0.62 7.32 1.87
C SER A 152 -0.89 8.82 1.74
N THR A 153 -1.21 9.50 2.85
CA THR A 153 -1.35 10.97 2.81
C THR A 153 -0.09 11.68 2.32
N SER A 154 1.11 11.16 2.62
CA SER A 154 2.36 11.77 2.13
C SER A 154 2.43 11.70 0.61
N GLN A 155 2.03 10.57 0.02
CA GLN A 155 1.97 10.42 -1.43
C GLN A 155 0.93 11.36 -2.06
N ILE A 156 -0.24 11.52 -1.46
CA ILE A 156 -1.25 12.48 -1.96
C ILE A 156 -0.67 13.90 -1.97
N VAL A 157 0.02 14.29 -0.91
CA VAL A 157 0.65 15.62 -0.83
C VAL A 157 1.74 15.77 -1.90
N GLU A 158 2.56 14.74 -2.10
CA GLU A 158 3.55 14.71 -3.18
C GLU A 158 2.89 14.87 -4.55
N TRP A 159 1.79 14.17 -4.82
CA TRP A 159 1.04 14.28 -6.08
C TRP A 159 0.44 15.66 -6.28
N ILE A 160 -0.04 16.31 -5.23
CA ILE A 160 -0.53 17.70 -5.28
C ILE A 160 0.61 18.67 -5.64
N HIS A 161 1.82 18.43 -5.12
CA HIS A 161 2.98 19.27 -5.43
C HIS A 161 3.59 18.99 -6.81
N ASN A 162 3.47 17.77 -7.32
CA ASN A 162 3.98 17.32 -8.62
C ASN A 162 2.84 16.83 -9.53
N PRO A 163 1.95 17.73 -10.01
CA PRO A 163 0.75 17.34 -10.74
C PRO A 163 1.03 16.74 -12.12
N GLU A 164 2.18 17.02 -12.74
CA GLU A 164 2.59 16.42 -14.02
C GLU A 164 2.84 14.90 -13.92
N ASP A 165 3.14 14.39 -12.72
CA ASP A 165 3.24 12.95 -12.48
C ASP A 165 1.88 12.25 -12.39
N VAL A 166 0.77 12.99 -12.29
CA VAL A 166 -0.57 12.49 -11.90
C VAL A 166 -1.45 12.12 -13.10
N SER A 167 -1.10 12.55 -14.31
CA SER A 167 -1.87 12.17 -15.50
C SER A 167 -1.71 10.66 -15.78
N GLU A 168 -2.81 9.92 -15.65
CA GLU A 168 -2.93 8.46 -15.90
C GLU A 168 -2.22 7.54 -14.88
N LYS A 169 -2.32 7.82 -13.57
CA LYS A 169 -1.93 6.83 -12.55
C LYS A 169 -2.95 5.71 -12.48
N GLU A 170 -2.63 4.59 -13.11
CA GLU A 170 -3.32 3.32 -12.91
C GLU A 170 -3.01 2.80 -11.49
N ILE A 171 -4.05 2.58 -10.70
CA ILE A 171 -3.96 1.95 -9.38
C ILE A 171 -4.48 0.53 -9.52
N ILE A 172 -3.71 -0.43 -9.04
CA ILE A 172 -4.05 -1.85 -9.08
C ILE A 172 -4.03 -2.43 -7.67
N ARG A 173 -5.04 -3.22 -7.33
CA ARG A 173 -5.08 -3.95 -6.05
C ARG A 173 -4.26 -5.23 -6.13
N THR A 174 -3.71 -5.68 -5.01
CA THR A 174 -2.82 -6.85 -4.94
C THR A 174 -3.42 -8.11 -5.56
N GLU A 175 -4.71 -8.36 -5.33
CA GLU A 175 -5.47 -9.49 -5.88
C GLU A 175 -5.73 -9.40 -7.40
N GLU A 176 -5.61 -8.21 -7.99
CA GLU A 176 -5.84 -7.97 -9.42
C GLU A 176 -4.53 -8.06 -10.24
N ILE A 177 -3.36 -8.03 -9.58
CA ILE A 177 -2.05 -7.91 -10.25
C ILE A 177 -1.75 -9.09 -11.19
N GLU A 178 -2.00 -10.33 -10.78
CA GLU A 178 -1.71 -11.50 -11.61
C GLU A 178 -2.52 -11.47 -12.91
N GLY A 179 -3.82 -11.23 -12.81
CA GLY A 179 -4.72 -11.11 -13.96
C GLY A 179 -4.27 -10.01 -14.92
N ALA A 180 -3.92 -8.84 -14.38
CA ALA A 180 -3.43 -7.73 -15.19
C ALA A 180 -2.08 -8.01 -15.87
N LEU A 181 -1.17 -8.74 -15.22
CA LEU A 181 0.08 -9.21 -15.84
C LEU A 181 -0.19 -10.18 -16.99
N ILE A 182 -1.11 -11.13 -16.82
CA ILE A 182 -1.49 -12.10 -17.87
C ILE A 182 -2.10 -11.37 -19.08
N ASP A 183 -3.01 -10.43 -18.84
CA ASP A 183 -3.66 -9.65 -19.88
C ASP A 183 -2.66 -8.76 -20.62
N TYR A 184 -1.78 -8.06 -19.89
CA TYR A 184 -0.77 -7.21 -20.49
C TYR A 184 0.28 -8.01 -21.27
N ALA A 185 0.64 -9.20 -20.81
CA ALA A 185 1.54 -10.11 -21.52
C ALA A 185 1.01 -10.50 -22.91
N GLN A 186 -0.31 -10.43 -23.17
CA GLN A 186 -0.88 -10.76 -24.48
C GLN A 186 -0.35 -9.90 -25.62
N GLN A 187 0.14 -8.70 -25.31
CA GLN A 187 0.76 -7.76 -26.27
C GLN A 187 2.14 -8.23 -26.77
N SER A 188 2.73 -9.22 -26.10
CA SER A 188 4.01 -9.81 -26.49
C SER A 188 3.92 -10.55 -27.83
N ASN A 189 4.91 -10.33 -28.69
CA ASN A 189 5.13 -11.13 -29.89
C ASN A 189 5.93 -12.42 -29.62
N ALA A 190 6.30 -12.70 -28.37
CA ALA A 190 7.09 -13.88 -28.01
C ALA A 190 6.21 -15.14 -27.96
N ALA A 191 6.82 -16.30 -28.22
CA ALA A 191 6.14 -17.60 -28.10
C ALA A 191 5.75 -17.91 -26.65
N MET A 192 6.62 -17.57 -25.69
CA MET A 192 6.30 -17.55 -24.27
C MET A 192 6.09 -16.09 -23.87
N LYS A 193 4.86 -15.74 -23.52
CA LYS A 193 4.46 -14.37 -23.19
C LYS A 193 4.72 -14.08 -21.71
N SER A 194 5.32 -12.94 -21.43
CA SER A 194 5.64 -12.50 -20.08
C SER A 194 5.48 -10.99 -19.95
N ALA A 195 5.09 -10.55 -18.76
CA ALA A 195 4.98 -9.15 -18.39
C ALA A 195 5.64 -8.91 -17.03
N ALA A 196 6.01 -7.66 -16.78
CA ALA A 196 6.48 -7.20 -15.48
C ALA A 196 5.97 -5.80 -15.19
N PHE A 197 5.45 -5.55 -14.00
CA PHE A 197 4.99 -4.25 -13.54
C PHE A 197 5.89 -3.75 -12.41
N ILE A 198 6.21 -2.46 -12.43
CA ILE A 198 6.84 -1.78 -11.31
C ILE A 198 5.75 -1.01 -10.60
N ILE A 199 5.46 -1.41 -9.37
CA ILE A 199 4.36 -0.89 -8.58
C ILE A 199 4.96 -0.14 -7.39
N GLY A 200 4.62 1.14 -7.28
CA GLY A 200 4.99 1.97 -6.14
C GLY A 200 4.08 1.74 -4.94
N GLU A 201 4.36 2.45 -3.86
CA GLU A 201 3.46 2.51 -2.70
C GLU A 201 2.03 2.85 -3.16
N GLY A 202 1.05 2.21 -2.53
CA GLY A 202 -0.36 2.48 -2.81
C GLY A 202 -0.92 1.89 -4.09
N GLY A 203 -0.27 0.86 -4.64
CA GLY A 203 -0.75 0.14 -5.82
C GLY A 203 -0.59 0.92 -7.13
N VAL A 204 0.16 2.02 -7.11
CA VAL A 204 0.37 2.86 -8.30
C VAL A 204 1.28 2.13 -9.28
N VAL A 205 0.79 1.84 -10.48
CA VAL A 205 1.60 1.25 -11.54
C VAL A 205 2.49 2.34 -12.15
N LEU A 206 3.79 2.25 -11.87
CA LEU A 206 4.79 3.22 -12.32
C LEU A 206 5.31 2.89 -13.72
N ALA A 207 5.47 1.60 -14.03
CA ALA A 207 5.89 1.15 -15.35
C ALA A 207 5.38 -0.26 -15.66
N LYS A 208 5.16 -0.54 -16.95
CA LYS A 208 4.73 -1.84 -17.45
C LYS A 208 5.65 -2.30 -18.58
N GLY A 209 6.23 -3.48 -18.40
CA GLY A 209 7.09 -4.12 -19.35
C GLY A 209 6.47 -5.38 -19.94
N VAL A 210 6.76 -5.64 -21.21
CA VAL A 210 6.40 -6.88 -21.90
C VAL A 210 7.63 -7.46 -22.58
N ASN A 211 7.76 -8.79 -22.59
CA ASN A 211 8.86 -9.39 -23.32
C ASN A 211 8.62 -9.32 -24.82
N TYR A 212 9.65 -9.00 -25.60
CA TYR A 212 9.58 -8.79 -27.05
C TYR A 212 8.48 -7.80 -27.45
N HIS A 213 8.74 -6.51 -27.20
CA HIS A 213 7.80 -5.42 -27.43
C HIS A 213 7.21 -5.47 -28.85
N PRO A 214 5.89 -5.24 -29.03
CA PRO A 214 5.22 -5.39 -30.31
C PRO A 214 5.75 -4.47 -31.42
N GLU A 215 6.35 -3.33 -31.05
CA GLU A 215 6.99 -2.40 -31.99
C GLU A 215 8.35 -2.90 -32.52
N PHE A 216 9.00 -3.84 -31.83
CA PHE A 216 10.21 -4.50 -32.33
C PHE A 216 9.84 -5.66 -33.25
N SER A 217 9.50 -5.34 -34.50
CA SER A 217 9.36 -6.30 -35.59
C SER A 217 10.55 -6.19 -36.55
N GLY A 218 11.42 -7.20 -36.61
CA GLY A 218 12.51 -7.20 -37.58
C GLY A 218 13.45 -8.39 -37.49
N THR A 219 14.31 -8.52 -38.50
CA THR A 219 15.45 -9.42 -38.51
C THR A 219 16.70 -8.58 -38.26
N VAL A 220 17.52 -8.96 -37.28
CA VAL A 220 18.83 -8.33 -37.05
C VAL A 220 19.83 -9.05 -37.93
N ILE A 221 20.48 -8.29 -38.82
CA ILE A 221 21.61 -8.78 -39.60
C ILE A 221 22.87 -8.43 -38.83
N TYR A 222 23.64 -9.44 -38.45
CA TYR A 222 24.95 -9.22 -37.82
C TYR A 222 26.04 -9.95 -38.59
N PHE A 223 27.23 -9.37 -38.61
CA PHE A 223 28.40 -9.97 -39.22
C PHE A 223 29.09 -10.90 -38.22
N ASN A 224 29.11 -12.20 -38.49
CA ASN A 224 29.83 -13.16 -37.67
C ASN A 224 31.33 -13.07 -38.02
N THR A 225 32.13 -12.49 -37.12
CA THR A 225 33.57 -12.31 -37.33
C THR A 225 34.36 -13.62 -37.39
N ALA A 226 33.82 -14.72 -36.83
CA ALA A 226 34.46 -16.03 -36.88
C ALA A 226 34.21 -16.77 -38.20
N THR A 227 33.04 -16.56 -38.82
CA THR A 227 32.69 -17.21 -40.11
C THR A 227 32.78 -16.27 -41.30
N LEU A 228 32.98 -14.97 -41.07
CA LEU A 228 33.00 -13.89 -42.07
C LEU A 228 31.71 -13.81 -42.92
N GLU A 229 30.58 -14.17 -42.32
CA GLU A 229 29.27 -14.20 -42.98
C GLU A 229 28.28 -13.28 -42.26
N TYR A 230 27.39 -12.65 -43.03
CA TYR A 230 26.21 -12.01 -42.49
C TYR A 230 25.19 -13.08 -42.11
N LYS A 231 24.75 -13.06 -40.85
CA LYS A 231 23.68 -13.91 -40.36
C LYS A 231 22.46 -13.09 -39.99
N GLU A 232 21.33 -13.56 -40.48
CA GLU A 232 20.02 -13.13 -40.04
C GLU A 232 19.66 -13.86 -38.74
N SER A 233 19.36 -13.10 -37.69
CA SER A 233 18.74 -13.63 -36.48
C SER A 233 17.51 -12.81 -36.15
N LYS A 234 16.51 -13.46 -35.56
CA LYS A 234 15.51 -12.73 -34.81
C LYS A 234 16.22 -11.98 -33.67
N PRO A 235 15.88 -10.71 -33.39
CA PRO A 235 16.39 -10.02 -32.22
C PRO A 235 16.11 -10.89 -30.99
N ARG A 236 17.06 -10.97 -30.06
CA ARG A 236 16.77 -11.63 -28.79
C ARG A 236 15.62 -10.86 -28.12
N PRO A 237 14.57 -11.55 -27.68
CA PRO A 237 13.51 -10.93 -26.91
C PRO A 237 14.10 -10.12 -25.76
N MET A 238 13.83 -8.82 -25.71
CA MET A 238 13.97 -8.08 -24.46
C MET A 238 13.03 -8.73 -23.44
N HIS A 239 13.49 -8.90 -22.22
CA HIS A 239 12.69 -9.45 -21.12
C HIS A 239 11.77 -8.37 -20.55
N ALA A 240 10.64 -8.78 -20.00
CA ALA A 240 9.63 -7.85 -19.53
C ALA A 240 10.15 -6.96 -18.38
N GLU A 241 10.98 -7.54 -17.50
CA GLU A 241 11.63 -6.86 -16.39
C GLU A 241 12.48 -5.69 -16.87
N PHE A 242 13.24 -5.89 -17.95
CA PHE A 242 14.07 -4.85 -18.56
C PHE A 242 13.23 -3.75 -19.21
N ASP A 243 12.20 -4.12 -19.97
CA ASP A 243 11.30 -3.14 -20.60
C ASP A 243 10.62 -2.24 -19.56
N ALA A 244 10.18 -2.83 -18.44
CA ALA A 244 9.60 -2.06 -17.33
C ALA A 244 10.62 -1.09 -16.71
N MET A 245 11.85 -1.54 -16.44
CA MET A 245 12.90 -0.70 -15.85
C MET A 245 13.30 0.46 -16.78
N LEU A 246 13.41 0.22 -18.09
CA LEU A 246 13.69 1.28 -19.07
C LEU A 246 12.59 2.33 -19.09
N LYS A 247 11.33 1.91 -19.10
CA LYS A 247 10.17 2.82 -19.04
C LYS A 247 10.09 3.60 -17.72
N LEU A 248 10.57 3.02 -16.62
CA LEU A 248 10.68 3.73 -15.34
C LEU A 248 11.75 4.84 -15.42
N GLU A 249 12.89 4.53 -16.02
CA GLU A 249 14.00 5.47 -16.22
C GLU A 249 13.63 6.61 -17.17
N ASP A 250 12.90 6.33 -18.25
CA ASP A 250 12.39 7.35 -19.18
C ASP A 250 11.46 8.35 -18.49
N LYS A 251 10.78 7.92 -17.42
CA LYS A 251 9.96 8.78 -16.55
C LYS A 251 10.78 9.54 -15.49
N GLY A 252 12.09 9.31 -15.41
CA GLY A 252 12.96 9.93 -14.39
C GLY A 252 12.73 9.42 -12.97
N ILE A 253 12.06 8.28 -12.80
CA ILE A 253 11.74 7.70 -11.50
C ILE A 253 12.87 6.76 -11.06
N ASP A 254 13.37 6.95 -9.84
CA ASP A 254 14.42 6.10 -9.27
C ASP A 254 13.88 4.73 -8.84
N ALA A 255 14.50 3.66 -9.34
CA ALA A 255 14.17 2.28 -9.00
C ALA A 255 14.49 1.90 -7.54
N ALA A 256 15.29 2.68 -6.81
CA ALA A 256 15.69 2.42 -5.42
C ALA A 256 14.66 2.88 -4.37
N SER A 257 13.62 3.60 -4.78
CA SER A 257 12.43 3.97 -3.98
C SER A 257 11.62 2.70 -3.62
N PRO A 258 10.70 2.67 -2.61
CA PRO A 258 10.05 1.43 -2.15
C PRO A 258 9.03 0.88 -3.18
N HIS A 259 9.55 0.47 -4.32
CA HIS A 259 8.83 -0.07 -5.46
C HIS A 259 8.99 -1.57 -5.45
N THR A 260 7.89 -2.26 -5.73
CA THR A 260 7.88 -3.71 -5.87
C THR A 260 7.84 -4.06 -7.35
N LEU A 261 8.74 -4.96 -7.77
CA LEU A 261 8.72 -5.50 -9.13
C LEU A 261 7.87 -6.77 -9.14
N HIS A 262 6.73 -6.72 -9.81
CA HIS A 262 5.85 -7.87 -10.01
C HIS A 262 6.11 -8.48 -11.38
N CYS A 263 6.54 -9.73 -11.43
CA CYS A 263 6.88 -10.44 -12.65
C CYS A 263 5.93 -11.62 -12.87
N LEU A 264 5.37 -11.76 -14.07
CA LEU A 264 4.55 -12.94 -14.38
C LEU A 264 5.37 -14.23 -14.23
N HIS A 265 6.65 -14.19 -14.59
CA HIS A 265 7.58 -15.31 -14.46
C HIS A 265 8.79 -14.93 -13.60
N MET A 266 9.39 -15.92 -12.91
CA MET A 266 10.62 -15.74 -12.15
C MET A 266 11.73 -15.11 -13.01
N PRO A 267 12.37 -14.01 -12.57
CA PRO A 267 13.42 -13.39 -13.37
C PRO A 267 14.57 -14.34 -13.70
N CYS A 268 15.07 -14.27 -14.94
CA CYS A 268 16.26 -15.04 -15.32
C CYS A 268 17.51 -14.50 -14.61
N ALA A 269 18.62 -15.26 -14.62
CA ALA A 269 19.85 -14.85 -13.95
C ALA A 269 20.36 -13.45 -14.38
N GLY A 270 20.24 -13.11 -15.66
CA GLY A 270 20.63 -11.79 -16.17
C GLY A 270 19.73 -10.66 -15.68
N CYS A 271 18.41 -10.88 -15.64
CA CYS A 271 17.47 -9.89 -15.10
C CYS A 271 17.68 -9.73 -13.59
N ALA A 272 17.86 -10.84 -12.86
CA ALA A 272 18.11 -10.83 -11.42
C ALA A 272 19.33 -9.99 -11.03
N GLU A 273 20.41 -10.08 -11.79
CA GLU A 273 21.63 -9.28 -11.57
C GLU A 273 21.35 -7.77 -11.76
N VAL A 274 20.59 -7.40 -12.79
CA VAL A 274 20.26 -5.99 -13.04
C VAL A 274 19.27 -5.45 -12.01
N ILE A 275 18.24 -6.21 -11.67
CA ILE A 275 17.27 -5.86 -10.61
C ILE A 275 18.03 -5.55 -9.31
N SER A 276 19.01 -6.40 -8.96
CA SER A 276 19.83 -6.23 -7.76
C SER A 276 20.67 -4.95 -7.80
N ARG A 277 21.24 -4.61 -8.95
CA ARG A 277 22.05 -3.39 -9.12
C ARG A 277 21.22 -2.10 -9.16
N LYS A 278 19.97 -2.18 -9.62
CA LYS A 278 19.03 -1.05 -9.68
C LYS A 278 18.43 -0.69 -8.32
N GLY A 279 18.62 -1.53 -7.31
CA GLY A 279 18.30 -1.21 -5.91
C GLY A 279 16.93 -1.69 -5.43
N PHE A 280 16.18 -2.44 -6.25
CA PHE A 280 14.92 -3.06 -5.83
C PHE A 280 15.11 -3.89 -4.56
N LYS A 281 14.16 -3.78 -3.64
CA LYS A 281 14.16 -4.54 -2.37
C LYS A 281 13.18 -5.69 -2.34
N LYS A 282 12.16 -5.67 -3.21
CA LYS A 282 11.08 -6.65 -3.24
C LYS A 282 10.72 -7.04 -4.66
N VAL A 283 10.60 -8.34 -4.90
CA VAL A 283 10.16 -8.95 -6.16
C VAL A 283 9.05 -9.96 -5.86
N VAL A 284 7.95 -9.86 -6.59
CA VAL A 284 6.85 -10.85 -6.56
C VAL A 284 6.83 -11.57 -7.88
N TYR A 285 6.74 -12.90 -7.87
CA TYR A 285 6.61 -13.70 -9.09
C TYR A 285 5.43 -14.67 -9.00
N TYR A 286 4.82 -15.00 -10.14
CA TYR A 286 3.63 -15.88 -10.17
C TYR A 286 3.93 -17.26 -10.76
N ASN A 287 4.77 -17.33 -11.80
CA ASN A 287 5.20 -18.59 -12.42
C ASN A 287 6.70 -18.85 -12.18
N GLY A 288 7.04 -20.02 -11.63
CA GLY A 288 8.44 -20.46 -11.45
C GLY A 288 9.02 -21.15 -12.69
N PHE A 289 10.34 -21.36 -12.69
CA PHE A 289 11.04 -22.21 -13.66
C PHE A 289 11.79 -23.34 -12.92
N ASP A 290 12.01 -24.48 -13.59
CA ASP A 290 12.73 -25.62 -13.01
C ASP A 290 14.20 -25.30 -12.66
N ASN A 291 14.78 -24.25 -13.26
CA ASN A 291 16.18 -23.86 -13.08
C ASN A 291 16.29 -22.44 -12.47
N ASN A 292 16.35 -22.37 -11.14
CA ASN A 292 16.13 -21.14 -10.35
C ASN A 292 17.40 -20.33 -10.01
N TYR A 293 18.34 -20.20 -10.96
CA TYR A 293 19.53 -19.35 -10.75
C TYR A 293 19.19 -17.88 -10.47
N GLY A 294 18.11 -17.36 -11.05
CA GLY A 294 17.63 -16.00 -10.78
C GLY A 294 17.19 -15.81 -9.33
N GLU A 295 16.44 -16.76 -8.77
CA GLU A 295 16.07 -16.76 -7.36
C GLU A 295 17.29 -16.73 -6.44
N LEU A 296 18.30 -17.56 -6.73
CA LEU A 296 19.54 -17.59 -5.94
C LEU A 296 20.24 -16.22 -5.94
N ILE A 297 20.29 -15.54 -7.09
CA ILE A 297 20.91 -14.21 -7.22
C ILE A 297 20.11 -13.17 -6.44
N LEU A 298 18.78 -13.14 -6.58
CA LEU A 298 17.92 -12.18 -5.88
C LEU A 298 18.04 -12.35 -4.35
N ARG A 299 17.92 -13.59 -3.85
CA ARG A 299 18.06 -13.88 -2.42
C ARG A 299 19.44 -13.53 -1.89
N ARG A 300 20.51 -13.84 -2.64
CA ARG A 300 21.89 -13.50 -2.26
C ARG A 300 22.11 -11.99 -2.11
N ASN A 301 21.38 -11.19 -2.88
CA ASN A 301 21.44 -9.72 -2.82
C ASN A 301 20.44 -9.10 -1.83
N ASN A 302 19.87 -9.91 -0.91
CA ASN A 302 18.91 -9.47 0.11
C ASN A 302 17.64 -8.84 -0.47
N ILE A 303 17.17 -9.37 -1.59
CA ILE A 303 15.88 -9.00 -2.18
C ILE A 303 14.82 -9.94 -1.61
N GLU A 304 13.78 -9.37 -1.03
CA GLU A 304 12.59 -10.11 -0.62
C GLU A 304 11.91 -10.69 -1.86
N LEU A 305 11.75 -12.01 -1.90
CA LEU A 305 11.19 -12.73 -3.04
C LEU A 305 9.95 -13.50 -2.61
N ILE A 306 8.80 -13.14 -3.17
CA ILE A 306 7.49 -13.70 -2.83
C ILE A 306 6.90 -14.43 -4.04
N ASN A 307 6.36 -15.63 -3.82
CA ASN A 307 5.54 -16.31 -4.81
C ASN A 307 4.08 -15.88 -4.64
N GLY A 308 3.54 -15.11 -5.59
CA GLY A 308 2.18 -14.58 -5.55
C GLY A 308 1.08 -15.65 -5.52
N ASN A 309 1.39 -16.88 -5.96
CA ASN A 309 0.46 -18.01 -5.96
C ASN A 309 0.50 -18.85 -4.68
N SER A 310 1.35 -18.50 -3.71
CA SER A 310 1.51 -19.26 -2.46
C SER A 310 0.69 -18.74 -1.27
N SER A 311 -0.04 -17.63 -1.43
CA SER A 311 -0.93 -17.06 -0.42
C SER A 311 -2.35 -17.62 -0.48
N GLU A 312 -2.50 -18.94 -0.60
CA GLU A 312 -3.69 -19.71 -0.19
C GLU A 312 -3.24 -21.13 0.17
N LYS A 313 -2.50 -21.28 1.28
CA LYS A 313 -2.30 -22.57 1.98
C LYS A 313 -1.68 -22.36 3.36
N THR A 314 -2.38 -21.61 4.19
CA THR A 314 -2.24 -21.68 5.65
C THR A 314 -3.59 -22.10 6.21
N THR A 315 -3.86 -23.41 6.10
CA THR A 315 -4.75 -24.13 7.04
C THR A 315 -4.03 -24.36 8.36
#